data_AF-A0A1F7FEI9-F1
#
_entry.id   AF-A0A1F7FEI9-F1
#
_cell.length_a   1.000
_cell.length_b   1.000
_cell.length_c   1.000
_cell.angle_alpha   90.00
_cell.angle_beta   90.00
_cell.angle_gamma   90.00
#
_symmetry.space_group_name_H-M   'P 1'
#
loop_
_entity.id
_entity.type
_entity.pdbx_description
1 polymer ?
#
loop_
_entity_poly.entity_id
_entity_poly.type
_entity_poly.pdbx_seq_one_letter_code
_entity_poly.pdbx_strand_id
1 'polypeptide(L)' 'MILDIRLPIGLLFTIFGAILTMYGLFSGEEIYAQHSLGININFWWGLLMLVFGLAFLVSARKRGAEKEGEKKELISKLH' A
#
# COMPACT_ATOMS: atom_id res chain seq x y z
N MET A 1 14.91 18.63 -1.93
CA MET A 1 13.61 18.08 -2.39
C MET A 1 13.04 17.26 -1.26
N ILE A 2 11.91 17.67 -0.66
CA ILE A 2 11.18 16.79 0.26
C ILE A 2 10.53 15.73 -0.61
N LEU A 3 11.14 14.54 -0.61
CA LEU A 3 10.58 13.37 -1.27
C LEU A 3 9.25 13.09 -0.60
N ASP A 4 8.14 13.05 -1.37
CA ASP A 4 6.81 12.78 -0.84
C ASP A 4 6.79 11.37 -0.25
N ILE A 5 7.11 11.26 1.04
CA ILE A 5 7.32 10.00 1.79
C ILE A 5 6.14 9.03 1.69
N ARG A 6 4.95 9.54 1.36
CA ARG A 6 3.73 8.75 1.16
C ARG A 6 3.89 7.70 0.08
N LEU A 7 4.62 8.03 -1.00
CA LEU A 7 4.77 7.15 -2.15
C LEU A 7 5.66 5.92 -1.84
N PRO A 8 6.89 6.06 -1.31
CA PRO A 8 7.69 4.91 -0.92
C PRO A 8 7.05 4.11 0.22
N ILE A 9 6.44 4.76 1.21
CA ILE A 9 5.76 4.06 2.32
C ILE A 9 4.58 3.24 1.79
N GLY A 10 3.71 3.84 0.97
CA GLY A 10 2.57 3.14 0.38
C GLY A 10 2.98 1.96 -0.50
N LEU A 11 4.05 2.12 -1.28
CA LEU A 11 4.58 1.06 -2.14
C LEU A 11 5.12 -0.13 -1.31
N LEU A 12 5.91 0.16 -0.28
CA LEU A 12 6.48 -0.87 0.60
C LEU A 12 5.37 -1.69 1.28
N PHE A 13 4.39 -1.03 1.92
CA PHE A 13 3.28 -1.72 2.57
C PHE A 13 2.45 -2.54 1.59
N THR A 14 2.23 -2.04 0.37
CA THR A 14 1.48 -2.77 -0.66
C THR A 14 2.23 -4.03 -1.11
N ILE A 15 3.54 -3.92 -1.37
CA ILE A 15 4.37 -5.05 -1.81
C ILE A 15 4.49 -6.10 -0.70
N PHE A 16 4.86 -5.70 0.51
CA PHE A 16 4.97 -6.63 1.64
C PHE A 16 3.61 -7.24 2.01
N GLY A 17 2.55 -6.45 2.02
CA GLY A 17 1.18 -6.93 2.24
C GLY A 17 0.75 -7.95 1.19
N ALA A 18 1.08 -7.74 -0.08
CA ALA A 18 0.78 -8.67 -1.16
C ALA A 18 1.54 -9.99 -1.00
N ILE A 19 2.83 -9.92 -0.65
CA ILE A 19 3.66 -11.08 -0.38
C ILE A 19 3.10 -11.88 0.80
N LEU A 20 2.79 -11.22 1.92
CA LEU A 20 2.22 -11.88 3.12
C LEU A 20 0.83 -12.47 2.86
N THR A 21 -0.01 -11.78 2.10
CA THR A 21 -1.34 -12.28 1.72
C THR A 21 -1.22 -13.52 0.84
N MET A 22 -0.37 -13.47 -0.19
CA MET A 22 -0.12 -14.64 -1.04
C MET A 22 0.55 -15.77 -0.26
N TYR A 23 1.53 -15.46 0.58
CA TYR A 23 2.15 -16.45 1.45
C TYR A 23 1.11 -17.12 2.33
N GLY A 24 0.24 -16.36 3.00
CA GLY A 24 -0.88 -16.89 3.78
C GLY A 24 -1.84 -17.74 2.94
N LEU A 25 -2.12 -17.36 1.70
CA LEU A 25 -3.02 -18.12 0.82
C LEU A 25 -2.44 -19.45 0.33
N PHE A 26 -1.13 -19.48 0.04
CA PHE A 26 -0.44 -20.64 -0.52
C PHE A 26 0.26 -21.52 0.53
N SER A 27 0.48 -21.02 1.74
CA SER A 27 0.99 -21.83 2.85
C SER A 27 -0.12 -22.72 3.40
N GLY A 28 0.04 -24.03 3.23
CA GLY A 28 -0.91 -25.03 3.71
C GLY A 28 -1.04 -25.02 5.24
N GLU A 29 -2.22 -25.41 5.73
CA GLU A 29 -2.59 -25.49 7.15
C GLU A 29 -1.58 -26.28 8.02
N GLU A 30 -0.79 -27.18 7.43
CA GLU A 30 0.21 -28.00 8.13
C GLU A 30 1.27 -27.19 8.91
N ILE A 31 1.63 -25.99 8.45
CA ILE A 31 2.60 -25.13 9.17
C ILE A 31 1.92 -24.41 10.36
N TYR A 32 0.64 -24.08 10.24
CA TYR A 32 -0.10 -23.29 11.25
C TYR A 32 -0.66 -24.13 12.40
N ALA A 33 -0.93 -25.42 12.14
CA ALA A 33 -1.43 -26.36 13.14
C ALA A 33 -0.47 -26.56 14.34
N GLN A 34 0.84 -26.32 14.15
CA GLN A 34 1.83 -26.54 15.21
C GLN A 34 2.22 -25.28 16.01
N HIS A 35 2.02 -24.07 15.48
CA HIS A 35 2.54 -22.84 16.11
C HIS A 35 1.52 -21.69 16.25
N SER A 36 0.33 -21.77 15.65
CA SER A 36 -0.60 -20.63 15.64
C SER A 36 -2.06 -21.05 15.59
N LEU A 37 -2.61 -21.58 16.68
CA LEU A 37 -4.06 -21.68 16.99
C LEU A 37 -5.05 -22.09 15.86
N GLY A 38 -4.59 -22.68 14.75
CA GLY A 38 -5.38 -22.88 13.52
C GLY A 38 -5.71 -21.59 12.73
N ILE A 39 -5.10 -20.44 13.04
CA ILE A 39 -5.40 -19.15 12.38
C ILE A 39 -4.20 -18.72 11.53
N ASN A 40 -4.47 -18.38 10.26
CA ASN A 40 -3.48 -17.87 9.33
C ASN A 40 -3.18 -16.37 9.60
N ILE A 41 -2.34 -16.13 10.60
CA ILE A 41 -1.94 -14.78 11.04
C ILE A 41 -1.25 -14.01 9.90
N ASN A 42 -0.46 -14.69 9.06
CA ASN A 42 0.23 -14.10 7.92
C ASN A 42 -0.75 -13.53 6.88
N PHE A 43 -1.84 -14.25 6.60
CA PHE A 43 -2.88 -13.78 5.71
C PHE A 43 -3.58 -12.52 6.24
N TRP A 44 -4.02 -12.54 7.50
CA TRP A 44 -4.73 -11.41 8.11
C TRP A 44 -3.87 -10.14 8.22
N TRP A 45 -2.61 -10.29 8.66
CA TRP A 45 -1.68 -9.17 8.69
C TRP A 45 -1.28 -8.68 7.30
N GLY A 46 -1.11 -9.61 6.35
CA GLY A 46 -0.90 -9.28 4.94
C GLY A 46 -2.03 -8.43 4.37
N LEU A 47 -3.28 -8.83 4.63
CA LEU A 47 -4.46 -8.11 4.17
C LEU A 47 -4.56 -6.71 4.80
N LEU A 48 -4.30 -6.59 6.10
CA LEU A 48 -4.28 -5.31 6.81
C LEU A 48 -3.21 -4.37 6.24
N MET A 49 -1.99 -4.87 6.02
CA MET A 49 -0.91 -4.11 5.39
C MET A 49 -1.24 -3.70 3.96
N LEU A 50 -1.89 -4.57 3.19
CA LEU A 50 -2.27 -4.30 1.81
C LEU A 50 -3.33 -3.20 1.72
N VAL A 51 -4.37 -3.24 2.55
CA VAL A 51 -5.39 -2.18 2.65
C VAL A 51 -4.73 -0.85 3.04
N PHE A 52 -3.83 -0.87 4.03
CA PHE A 52 -3.13 0.33 4.48
C PHE A 52 -2.22 0.92 3.40
N GLY A 53 -1.45 0.08 2.71
CA GLY A 53 -0.58 0.48 1.60
C GLY A 53 -1.34 1.10 0.44
N LEU A 54 -2.47 0.50 0.05
CA LEU A 54 -3.34 1.04 -0.99
C LEU A 54 -3.97 2.39 -0.58
N ALA A 55 -4.39 2.54 0.67
CA ALA A 55 -4.89 3.82 1.18
C ALA A 55 -3.85 4.95 1.08
N PHE A 56 -2.58 4.65 1.38
CA PHE A 56 -1.47 5.57 1.19
C PHE A 56 -1.21 5.91 -0.27
N LEU A 57 -1.28 4.92 -1.16
CA LEU A 57 -1.07 5.12 -2.59
C LEU A 57 -2.18 5.98 -3.22
N VAL A 58 -3.43 5.76 -2.85
CA VAL A 58 -4.58 6.59 -3.26
C VAL A 58 -4.43 8.03 -2.76
N SER A 59 -4.00 8.20 -1.51
CA SER A 59 -3.75 9.52 -0.92
C SER A 59 -2.59 10.27 -1.59
N ALA A 60 -1.54 9.54 -2.00
CA ALA A 60 -0.44 10.10 -2.77
C ALA A 60 -0.90 10.55 -4.17
N ARG A 61 -1.74 9.75 -4.84
CA ARG A 61 -2.28 10.06 -6.16
C ARG A 61 -3.14 11.33 -6.18
N LYS A 62 -4.00 11.51 -5.16
CA LYS A 62 -4.86 12.71 -5.03
C LYS A 62 -4.04 14.00 -4.94
N ARG A 63 -2.98 14.02 -4.14
CA ARG A 63 -2.07 15.17 -4.02
C ARG A 63 -1.26 15.45 -5.29
N GLY A 64 -0.91 14.42 -6.05
CA GLY A 64 -0.28 14.58 -7.36
C GLY A 64 -1.19 15.30 -8.35
N ALA A 65 -2.48 14.91 -8.38
CA ALA A 65 -3.47 15.52 -9.26
C ALA A 65 -3.77 17.00 -8.92
N GLU A 66 -3.81 17.35 -7.64
CA GLU A 66 -4.00 18.74 -7.18
C GLU A 66 -2.88 19.67 -7.65
N LYS A 67 -1.61 19.24 -7.52
CA LYS A 67 -0.45 20.04 -7.95
C LYS A 67 -0.37 20.20 -9.47
N GLU A 68 -0.83 19.21 -10.24
CA GLU A 68 -0.87 19.27 -11.70
C GLU A 68 -1.92 20.28 -12.20
N GLY A 69 -3.07 20.39 -11.51
CA GLY A 69 -4.12 21.35 -11.81
C GLY A 69 -3.68 22.79 -11.58
N GLU A 70 -3.08 23.08 -10.42
CA GLU A 70 -2.59 24.41 -10.05
C GLU A 70 -1.50 24.90 -11.03
N LYS A 71 -0.59 24.01 -11.45
CA LYS A 71 0.45 24.30 -12.45
C LYS A 71 -0.15 24.66 -13.81
N LYS A 72 -1.20 23.95 -14.26
CA LYS A 72 -1.88 24.24 -15.54
C LYS A 72 -2.61 25.57 -15.52
N GLU A 73 -3.26 25.92 -14.40
CA GLU A 73 -3.93 27.21 -14.24
C GLU A 73 -2.93 28.38 -14.25
N LEU A 74 -1.79 28.24 -13.58
CA LEU A 74 -0.72 29.25 -13.58
C LEU A 74 -0.14 29.47 -14.99
N ILE A 75 0.11 28.40 -15.75
CA ILE A 75 0.59 28.50 -17.14
C ILE A 75 -0.45 29.20 -18.03
N SER A 76 -1.74 28.95 -17.81
CA SER A 76 -2.82 29.61 -18.54
C SER A 76 -2.98 31.09 -18.21
N LYS A 77 -2.57 31.55 -17.02
CA LYS A 77 -2.60 32.96 -16.61
C LYS A 77 -1.40 33.77 -17.11
N LEU A 78 -0.34 33.07 -17.54
CA LEU A 78 0.92 33.67 -17.99
C LEU A 78 0.97 33.93 -19.50
N HIS A 79 -0.06 33.50 -20.24
CA HIS A 79 -0.18 33.58 -21.69
C HIS A 79 -1.45 34.35 -22.04
#